data_AF-A0A165IHH4-F1
#
_entry.id   AF-A0A165IHH4-F1
#
_cell.length_a   1.000
_cell.length_b   1.000
_cell.length_c   1.000
_cell.angle_alpha   90.00
_cell.angle_beta   90.00
_cell.angle_gamma   90.00
#
_symmetry.space_group_name_H-M   'P 1'
#
loop_
_entity.id
_entity.type
_entity.pdbx_description
1 polymer ?
#
loop_
_entity_poly.entity_id
_entity_poly.type
_entity_poly.pdbx_seq_one_letter_code
_entity_poly.pdbx_strand_id
1 'polypeptide(L)' 'MVDLHVDASTLQCPLPLLKTRQALRQLRAGQVLEVIATDTGSASDIPAYLRQSCHELVRMQESKGRYCFVIRCGTQEP' A
#
# COMPACT_ATOMS: atom_id res chain seq x y z
N MET A 1 3.50 -15.32 0.54
CA MET A 1 4.24 -14.73 -0.59
C MET A 1 3.59 -13.38 -0.86
N VAL A 2 4.39 -12.33 -1.03
CA VAL A 2 3.90 -11.04 -1.54
C VAL A 2 3.88 -11.14 -3.06
N ASP A 3 2.78 -10.73 -3.70
CA ASP A 3 2.58 -10.87 -5.15
C ASP A 3 3.26 -9.71 -5.89
N LEU A 4 3.12 -8.51 -5.32
CA LEU A 4 3.69 -7.29 -5.87
C LEU A 4 4.37 -6.50 -4.77
N HIS A 5 5.55 -5.97 -5.09
CA HIS A 5 6.30 -5.08 -4.21
C HIS A 5 6.49 -3.73 -4.91
N VAL A 6 6.05 -2.67 -4.26
CA VAL A 6 6.17 -1.29 -4.70
C VAL A 6 7.12 -0.54 -3.78
N ASP A 7 8.30 -0.20 -4.30
CA ASP A 7 9.16 0.77 -3.62
C ASP A 7 8.72 2.19 -4.01
N ALA A 8 8.30 2.93 -2.99
CA ALA A 8 7.93 4.34 -3.03
C ALA A 8 8.82 5.19 -2.11
N SER A 9 10.00 4.69 -1.71
CA SER A 9 10.98 5.39 -0.85
C SER A 9 11.56 6.65 -1.51
N THR A 10 11.45 6.80 -2.83
CA THR A 10 11.97 7.96 -3.57
C THR A 10 10.91 9.01 -3.90
N LEU A 11 9.67 8.81 -3.45
CA LEU A 11 8.52 9.59 -3.90
C LEU A 11 7.89 10.31 -2.70
N GLN A 12 8.03 11.64 -2.65
CA GLN A 12 7.30 12.49 -1.72
C GLN A 12 5.80 12.54 -2.08
N CYS A 13 4.95 12.78 -1.09
CA CYS A 13 3.51 12.98 -1.29
C CYS A 13 3.27 13.96 -2.44
N PRO A 14 2.38 13.63 -3.41
CA PRO A 14 1.31 12.62 -3.36
C PRO A 14 1.56 11.31 -4.16
N LEU A 15 2.77 11.09 -4.64
CA LEU A 15 3.10 9.96 -5.53
C LEU A 15 3.04 8.54 -4.91
N PRO A 16 3.37 8.29 -3.62
CA PRO A 16 3.30 6.95 -3.02
C PRO A 16 1.86 6.40 -3.00
N LEU A 17 0.89 7.28 -2.78
CA LEU A 17 -0.53 6.91 -2.87
C LEU A 17 -0.89 6.51 -4.29
N LEU A 18 -0.47 7.27 -5.31
CA LEU A 18 -0.74 6.97 -6.71
C LEU A 18 -0.19 5.61 -7.14
N LYS A 19 1.06 5.31 -6.77
CA LYS A 19 1.69 4.01 -7.04
C LYS A 19 0.95 2.88 -6.34
N THR A 20 0.61 3.06 -5.07
CA THR A 20 -0.18 2.08 -4.30
C THR A 20 -1.53 1.82 -4.98
N ARG A 21 -2.23 2.87 -5.41
CA ARG A 21 -3.50 2.75 -6.15
C ARG A 21 -3.34 2.06 -7.51
N GLN A 22 -2.27 2.35 -8.25
CA GLN A 22 -2.01 1.70 -9.53
C GLN A 22 -1.68 0.22 -9.37
N ALA A 23 -0.92 -0.13 -8.34
CA ALA A 23 -0.60 -1.50 -7.99
C ALA A 23 -1.86 -2.27 -7.55
N LEU A 24 -2.67 -1.68 -6.65
CA LEU A 24 -3.94 -2.28 -6.22
C LEU A 24 -4.91 -2.51 -7.40
N ARG A 25 -4.95 -1.63 -8.40
CA ARG A 25 -5.74 -1.83 -9.63
C ARG A 25 -5.24 -2.96 -10.52
N GLN A 26 -3.95 -3.31 -10.46
CA GLN A 26 -3.40 -4.44 -11.22
C GLN A 26 -3.58 -5.77 -10.47
N LEU A 27 -3.76 -5.71 -9.15
CA LEU A 27 -3.93 -6.87 -8.29
C LEU A 27 -5.39 -7.31 -8.24
N ARG A 28 -5.61 -8.63 -8.18
CA ARG A 28 -6.93 -9.22 -7.96
C ARG A 28 -7.19 -9.47 -6.49
N ALA A 29 -8.46 -9.64 -6.15
CA ALA A 29 -8.92 -10.12 -4.86
C ALA A 29 -8.10 -11.31 -4.35
N GLY A 30 -7.60 -11.20 -3.11
CA GLY A 30 -6.78 -12.21 -2.46
C GLY A 30 -5.27 -12.02 -2.61
N GLN A 31 -4.80 -11.20 -3.55
CA GLN A 31 -3.37 -10.92 -3.73
C GLN A 31 -2.84 -9.94 -2.68
N VAL A 32 -1.53 -9.98 -2.44
CA VAL A 32 -0.85 -9.19 -1.41
C VAL A 32 0.15 -8.24 -2.06
N LEU A 33 -0.02 -6.95 -1.78
CA LEU A 33 0.87 -5.86 -2.14
C LEU A 33 1.74 -5.48 -0.94
N GLU A 34 3.04 -5.40 -1.15
CA GLU A 34 3.97 -4.80 -0.20
C GLU A 34 4.39 -3.41 -0.72
N VAL A 35 4.28 -2.38 0.11
CA VAL A 35 4.64 -1.01 -0.22
C VAL A 35 5.67 -0.50 0.78
N ILE A 36 6.83 -0.08 0.32
CA ILE A 36 7.84 0.58 1.17
C ILE A 36 7.84 2.07 0.87
N ALA A 37 7.65 2.90 1.89
CA ALA A 37 7.72 4.35 1.83
C ALA A 37 8.64 4.88 2.93
N THR A 38 9.43 5.91 2.68
CA THR A 38 10.27 6.57 3.71
C THR A 38 9.65 7.85 4.25
N ASP A 39 8.44 8.17 3.81
CA ASP A 39 7.75 9.42 4.12
C ASP A 39 6.70 9.22 5.21
N THR A 40 6.72 10.10 6.21
CA THR A 40 5.81 10.06 7.37
C THR A 40 4.35 10.33 6.97
N GLY A 41 4.11 11.07 5.89
CA GLY A 41 2.76 11.34 5.36
C GLY A 41 2.11 10.10 4.77
N SER A 42 2.90 9.28 4.06
CA SER A 42 2.43 8.01 3.50
C SER A 42 1.91 7.04 4.57
N ALA A 43 2.44 7.12 5.80
CA ALA A 43 1.99 6.31 6.91
C ALA A 43 0.58 6.62 7.41
N SER A 44 0.08 7.83 7.17
CA SER A 44 -1.30 8.21 7.47
C SER A 44 -2.21 8.09 6.24
N ASP A 45 -1.72 8.44 5.05
CA ASP A 45 -2.51 8.41 3.81
C ASP A 45 -2.88 7.00 3.34
N ILE A 46 -1.93 6.03 3.42
CA ILE A 46 -2.18 4.64 3.01
C ILE A 46 -3.33 4.02 3.82
N PRO A 47 -3.29 3.96 5.17
CA PRO A 47 -4.39 3.36 5.93
C PRO A 47 -5.71 4.14 5.76
N ALA A 48 -5.68 5.46 5.58
CA ALA A 48 -6.88 6.24 5.28
C ALA A 48 -7.52 5.82 3.94
N TYR A 49 -6.70 5.65 2.89
CA TYR A 49 -7.15 5.16 1.58
C TYR A 49 -7.67 3.72 1.64
N LEU A 50 -7.00 2.86 2.39
CA LEU A 50 -7.42 1.47 2.57
C LEU A 50 -8.75 1.38 3.31
N ARG A 51 -9.01 2.22 4.31
CA ARG A 51 -10.32 2.29 4.98
C ARG A 51 -11.45 2.75 4.05
N GLN A 52 -11.13 3.54 3.04
CA GLN A 52 -12.09 3.99 2.01
C GLN A 52 -12.24 2.96 0.87
N SER A 53 -11.34 1.98 0.77
CA SER A 53 -11.35 0.94 -0.26
C SER A 53 -11.76 -0.41 0.33
N CYS A 54 -12.13 -1.38 -0.50
CA CYS A 54 -12.36 -2.76 -0.06
C CYS A 54 -11.05 -3.53 0.16
N HIS A 55 -9.94 -2.87 0.50
CA HIS A 55 -8.63 -3.48 0.67
C HIS A 55 -8.27 -3.56 2.15
N GLU A 56 -7.61 -4.64 2.55
CA GLU A 56 -7.27 -4.90 3.94
C GLU A 56 -5.79 -4.63 4.21
N LEU A 57 -5.47 -3.86 5.25
CA LEU A 57 -4.10 -3.72 5.71
C LEU A 57 -3.74 -4.95 6.56
N VAL A 58 -2.95 -5.86 6.00
CA VAL A 58 -2.50 -7.09 6.67
C VAL A 58 -1.42 -6.79 7.69
N ARG A 59 -0.47 -5.93 7.32
CA ARG A 59 0.65 -5.59 8.18
C ARG A 59 1.13 -4.18 7.92
N MET A 60 1.57 -3.51 8.96
CA MET A 60 2.31 -2.26 8.86
C MET A 60 3.54 -2.40 9.75
N GLN A 61 4.70 -2.02 9.23
CA GLN A 61 5.95 -2.07 9.96
C GLN A 61 6.72 -0.78 9.73
N GLU A 62 7.13 -0.14 10.80
CA GLU A 62 8.03 1.01 10.77
C GLU A 62 9.42 0.54 11.20
N SER A 63 10.45 0.94 10.45
CA SER A 63 11.84 0.62 10.75
C SER A 63 12.77 1.74 10.29
N LYS A 64 13.38 2.43 11.25
CA LYS A 64 14.46 3.41 11.04
C LYS A 64 14.18 4.44 9.92
N GLY A 65 12.96 5.00 9.86
CA GLY A 65 12.56 5.95 8.83
C GLY A 65 12.09 5.33 7.50
N ARG A 66 11.83 4.01 7.49
CA ARG A 66 11.11 3.29 6.43
C ARG A 66 9.83 2.70 6.98
N TYR A 67 8.77 2.83 6.21
CA TYR A 67 7.44 2.31 6.47
C TYR A 67 7.13 1.23 5.43
N CYS A 68 6.87 0.03 5.88
CA CYS A 68 6.46 -1.09 5.05
C CYS A 68 4.99 -1.42 5.32
N PHE A 69 4.15 -1.34 4.29
CA PHE A 69 2.72 -1.64 4.34
C PHE A 69 2.46 -2.89 3.52
N VAL A 70 1.94 -3.92 4.16
CA VAL A 70 1.47 -5.14 3.52
C VAL A 70 -0.05 -5.04 3.44
N ILE A 71 -0.55 -4.95 2.23
CA ILE A 71 -1.94 -4.69 1.90
C ILE A 71 -2.44 -5.90 1.12
N ARG A 72 -3.60 -6.43 1.51
CA ARG A 72 -4.29 -7.46 0.74
C ARG A 72 -5.41 -6.83 -0.04
N CYS A 73 -5.41 -7.07 -1.34
CA CYS A 73 -6.51 -6.66 -2.20
C CYS A 73 -7.74 -7.48 -1.81
N GLY A 74 -8.77 -6.86 -1.25
CA GLY A 74 -10.05 -7.53 -1.02
C GLY A 74 -10.88 -7.60 -2.30
N THR A 75 -11.93 -8.41 -2.26
CA THR A 75 -12.80 -8.67 -3.40
C THR A 75 -13.55 -7.39 -3.80
N GLN A 76 -13.14 -6.77 -4.90
CA GLN A 76 -14.04 -5.90 -5.66
C GLN A 76 -14.95 -6.83 -6.46
N GLU A 77 -16.13 -7.12 -5.91
CA GLU A 77 -17.20 -7.75 -6.67
C GLU A 77 -17.59 -6.80 -7.82
N PRO A 78 -17.66 -7.28 -9.08
CA PRO A 78 -17.99 -6.47 -10.25
C PRO A 78 -19.45 -6.02 -10.30
#